data_AF-A0A2A4YTL2-F1
#
_entry.id   AF-A0A2A4YTL2-F1
#
_cell.length_a   1.000
_cell.length_b   1.000
_cell.length_c   1.000
_cell.angle_alpha   90.00
_cell.angle_beta   90.00
_cell.angle_gamma   90.00
#
_symmetry.space_group_name_H-M   'P 1'
#
loop_
_entity.id
_entity.type
_entity.pdbx_description
1 polymer ?
#
loop_
_entity_poly.entity_id
_entity_poly.type
_entity_poly.pdbx_seq_one_letter_code
_entity_poly.pdbx_strand_id
1 'polypeptide(L)'
;MKKITQLLLLLNLLLSTCLSVSAQAPDNSLQASLNESLKNSTPTLSAHANLQQDAVQLTWKHNKENSSKKYIIEKRTNHKDWEEITTVVCATQKTIDMQYFHLDHAPSIHPSYYRLKMIDANGKNDYSNVIRVYYNKYKAKTPGISIAFGAPE
;
A
#
# COMPACT_ATOMS: atom_id res chain seq x y z
N MET A 1 -25.64 -43.68 -16.34
CA MET A 1 -25.32 -42.28 -15.96
C MET A 1 -25.42 -42.00 -14.46
N LYS A 2 -26.45 -42.46 -13.72
CA LYS A 2 -26.56 -42.25 -12.25
C LYS A 2 -25.47 -42.91 -11.39
N LYS A 3 -24.86 -44.02 -11.82
CA LYS A 3 -23.81 -44.73 -11.04
C LYS A 3 -22.45 -44.01 -11.01
N ILE A 4 -22.11 -43.24 -12.04
CA ILE A 4 -20.82 -42.50 -12.10
C ILE A 4 -20.90 -41.24 -11.22
N THR A 5 -22.04 -40.56 -11.21
CA THR A 5 -22.28 -39.39 -10.34
C THR A 5 -22.30 -39.76 -8.86
N GLN A 6 -22.78 -40.95 -8.51
CA GLN A 6 -22.78 -41.44 -7.12
C GLN A 6 -21.37 -41.83 -6.64
N LEU A 7 -20.50 -42.31 -7.54
CA LEU A 7 -19.10 -42.64 -7.23
C LEU A 7 -18.22 -41.38 -7.07
N LEU A 8 -18.47 -40.32 -7.86
CA LEU A 8 -17.82 -39.01 -7.69
C LEU A 8 -18.26 -38.28 -6.41
N LEU A 9 -19.50 -38.48 -5.96
CA LEU A 9 -19.99 -37.89 -4.71
C LEU A 9 -19.38 -38.56 -3.46
N LEU A 10 -19.09 -39.87 -3.54
CA LEU A 10 -18.43 -40.63 -2.47
C LEU A 10 -16.92 -40.32 -2.36
N LEU A 11 -16.24 -40.02 -3.47
CA LEU A 11 -14.83 -39.62 -3.44
C LEU A 11 -14.63 -38.24 -2.80
N ASN A 12 -15.58 -37.33 -2.97
CA ASN A 12 -15.57 -36.02 -2.32
C ASN A 12 -15.95 -36.06 -0.83
N LEU A 13 -16.64 -37.11 -0.37
CA LEU A 13 -17.03 -37.26 1.03
C LEU A 13 -15.94 -37.94 1.88
N LEU A 14 -15.06 -38.72 1.25
CA LEU A 14 -13.93 -39.39 1.94
C LEU A 14 -12.74 -38.46 2.21
N LEU A 15 -12.67 -37.26 1.60
CA LEU A 15 -11.64 -36.26 1.93
C LEU A 15 -11.97 -35.43 3.19
N SER A 16 -13.14 -35.60 3.80
CA SER A 16 -13.60 -34.71 4.88
C SER A 16 -13.51 -35.28 6.30
N THR A 17 -12.95 -36.48 6.52
CA THR A 17 -12.85 -37.03 7.89
C THR A 17 -11.56 -37.80 8.16
N CYS A 18 -10.51 -37.07 8.49
CA CYS A 18 -9.40 -37.47 9.37
C CYS A 18 -8.97 -36.16 10.07
N LEU A 19 -8.71 -36.02 11.36
CA LEU A 19 -8.66 -36.89 12.52
C LEU A 19 -8.59 -35.91 13.73
N SER A 20 -9.14 -36.31 14.88
CA SER A 20 -8.76 -35.96 16.27
C SER A 20 -7.83 -34.76 16.53
N VAL A 21 -8.22 -33.91 17.49
CA VAL A 21 -7.33 -33.02 18.26
C VAL A 21 -6.02 -33.74 18.58
N SER A 22 -4.97 -33.38 17.85
CA SER A 22 -3.59 -33.42 18.31
C SER A 22 -3.07 -32.01 18.08
N ALA A 23 -2.30 -31.48 19.02
CA ALA A 23 -1.71 -30.15 18.90
C ALA A 23 -1.06 -30.02 17.52
N GLN A 24 -1.70 -29.30 16.60
CA GLN A 24 -1.13 -29.06 15.29
C GLN A 24 0.06 -28.16 15.58
N ALA A 25 1.27 -28.74 15.57
CA ALA A 25 2.47 -27.95 15.35
C ALA A 25 2.15 -27.00 14.20
N PRO A 26 2.46 -25.69 14.30
CA PRO A 26 2.13 -24.77 13.23
C PRO A 26 2.59 -25.41 11.94
N ASP A 27 1.67 -25.53 10.98
CA ASP A 27 1.96 -26.08 9.66
C ASP A 27 3.02 -25.16 9.05
N ASN A 28 4.28 -25.50 9.31
CA ASN A 28 5.47 -24.77 8.87
C ASN A 28 5.79 -25.17 7.42
N SER A 29 4.79 -25.50 6.61
CA SER A 29 4.96 -25.64 5.18
C SER A 29 5.32 -24.28 4.58
N LEU A 30 6.20 -24.33 3.58
CA LEU A 30 6.59 -23.15 2.82
C LEU A 30 5.36 -22.42 2.25
N GLN A 31 4.29 -23.16 1.94
CA GLN A 31 3.03 -22.61 1.46
C GLN A 31 2.30 -21.78 2.54
N ALA A 32 2.22 -22.25 3.79
CA ALA A 32 1.62 -21.49 4.88
C ALA A 32 2.43 -20.24 5.21
N SER A 33 3.77 -20.35 5.22
CA SER A 33 4.67 -19.21 5.43
C SER A 33 4.59 -18.18 4.30
N LEU A 34 4.42 -18.65 3.05
CA LEU A 34 4.21 -17.78 1.89
C LEU A 34 2.86 -17.07 1.95
N ASN A 35 1.79 -17.78 2.36
CA ASN A 35 0.47 -17.21 2.52
C ASN A 35 0.44 -16.15 3.64
N GLU A 36 1.10 -16.40 4.77
CA GLU A 36 1.26 -15.39 5.83
C GLU A 36 2.11 -14.20 5.36
N SER A 37 3.21 -14.44 4.65
CA SER A 37 4.02 -13.36 4.06
C SER A 37 3.21 -12.52 3.06
N LEU A 38 2.33 -13.14 2.28
CA LEU A 38 1.46 -12.45 1.33
C LEU A 38 0.36 -11.62 2.03
N LYS A 39 -0.22 -12.14 3.13
CA LYS A 39 -1.11 -11.37 4.02
C LYS A 39 -0.42 -10.16 4.63
N ASN A 40 0.86 -10.28 4.93
CA ASN A 40 1.68 -9.20 5.47
C ASN A 40 2.37 -8.34 4.39
N SER A 41 1.97 -8.46 3.12
CA SER A 41 2.54 -7.65 2.05
C SER A 41 2.24 -6.16 2.28
N THR A 42 3.30 -5.40 2.52
CA THR A 42 3.25 -3.96 2.74
C THR A 42 2.86 -3.25 1.44
N PRO A 43 1.85 -2.36 1.44
CA PRO A 43 1.49 -1.52 0.30
C PRO A 43 2.68 -0.71 -0.16
N THR A 44 2.88 -0.69 -1.48
CA THR A 44 3.84 0.21 -2.11
C THR A 44 3.19 1.58 -2.29
N LEU A 45 3.75 2.59 -1.63
CA LEU A 45 3.39 3.99 -1.81
C LEU A 45 4.12 4.56 -3.03
N SER A 46 3.38 5.28 -3.88
CA SER A 46 3.91 6.11 -4.96
C SER A 46 3.44 7.54 -4.83
N ALA A 47 4.17 8.48 -5.45
CA ALA A 47 3.70 9.85 -5.56
C ALA A 47 4.11 10.53 -6.85
N HIS A 48 3.37 11.58 -7.15
CA HIS A 48 3.61 12.48 -8.25
C HIS A 48 3.31 13.93 -7.83
N ALA A 49 4.16 14.87 -8.26
CA ALA A 49 3.91 16.29 -8.06
C ALA A 49 2.88 16.79 -9.08
N ASN A 50 1.67 17.09 -8.61
CA ASN A 50 0.60 17.65 -9.43
C ASN A 50 0.67 19.19 -9.42
N LEU A 51 1.41 19.73 -10.39
CA LEU A 51 1.66 21.17 -10.49
C LEU A 51 0.42 21.98 -10.90
N GLN A 52 -0.63 21.34 -11.46
CA GLN A 52 -1.87 22.03 -11.81
C GLN A 52 -2.76 22.26 -10.59
N GLN A 53 -2.68 21.38 -9.60
CA GLN A 53 -3.47 21.44 -8.36
C GLN A 53 -2.68 21.97 -7.17
N ASP A 54 -1.47 22.48 -7.41
CA ASP A 54 -0.52 22.90 -6.39
C ASP A 54 -0.32 21.86 -5.26
N ALA A 55 -0.22 20.57 -5.63
CA ALA A 55 -0.25 19.48 -4.67
C ALA A 55 0.75 18.36 -4.98
N VAL A 56 1.05 17.53 -3.97
CA VAL A 56 1.65 16.20 -4.17
C VAL A 56 0.55 15.15 -4.07
N GLN A 57 0.34 14.40 -5.14
CA GLN A 57 -0.58 13.28 -5.14
C GLN A 57 0.14 12.00 -4.67
N LEU A 58 -0.36 11.44 -3.58
CA LEU A 58 0.07 10.17 -3.00
C LEU A 58 -0.91 9.09 -3.42
N THR A 59 -0.42 7.93 -3.82
CA THR A 59 -1.25 6.81 -4.28
C THR A 59 -0.72 5.49 -3.74
N TRP A 60 -1.61 4.61 -3.28
CA TRP A 60 -1.26 3.27 -2.86
C TRP A 60 -2.40 2.29 -3.10
N LYS A 61 -2.07 1.00 -3.10
CA LYS A 61 -3.05 -0.09 -3.25
C LYS A 61 -3.18 -0.84 -1.93
N HIS A 62 -4.42 -1.06 -1.52
CA HIS A 62 -4.76 -2.02 -0.48
C HIS A 62 -4.99 -3.36 -1.15
N ASN A 63 -4.15 -4.34 -0.81
CA ASN A 63 -4.33 -5.71 -1.23
C ASN A 63 -5.35 -6.38 -0.32
N LYS A 64 -6.24 -7.21 -0.87
CA LYS A 64 -7.25 -7.97 -0.09
C LYS A 64 -6.68 -8.73 1.12
N GLU A 65 -5.47 -9.27 0.97
CA GLU A 65 -4.81 -10.05 2.00
C GLU A 65 -4.25 -9.17 3.15
N ASN A 66 -4.18 -7.85 2.95
CA ASN A 66 -3.68 -6.90 3.95
C ASN A 66 -4.73 -6.65 5.06
N SER A 67 -4.33 -6.81 6.32
CA SER A 67 -5.22 -6.68 7.48
C SER A 67 -5.38 -5.25 8.04
N SER A 68 -4.71 -4.25 7.43
CA SER A 68 -4.73 -2.86 7.87
C SER A 68 -6.14 -2.29 7.93
N LYS A 69 -6.47 -1.62 9.03
CA LYS A 69 -7.74 -0.93 9.25
C LYS A 69 -7.69 0.53 8.87
N LYS A 70 -6.52 1.15 8.98
CA LYS A 70 -6.30 2.53 8.58
C LYS A 70 -4.86 2.77 8.15
N TYR A 71 -4.70 3.75 7.30
CA TYR A 71 -3.43 4.31 6.84
C TYR A 71 -3.29 5.70 7.41
N ILE A 72 -2.20 5.95 8.12
CA ILE A 72 -1.77 7.28 8.50
C ILE A 72 -0.71 7.70 7.49
N ILE A 73 -0.94 8.82 6.82
CA ILE A 73 0.06 9.38 5.92
C ILE A 73 0.96 10.25 6.77
N GLU A 74 2.25 9.93 6.74
CA GLU A 74 3.27 10.69 7.43
C GLU A 74 4.14 11.43 6.43
N LYS A 75 4.44 12.68 6.74
CA LYS A 75 5.31 13.56 5.96
C LYS A 75 6.45 14.04 6.84
N ARG A 76 7.61 14.25 6.25
CA ARG A 76 8.66 15.07 6.84
C ARG A 76 9.35 15.93 5.80
N THR A 77 9.88 17.06 6.25
CA THR A 77 10.71 17.96 5.43
C THR A 77 12.06 18.08 6.12
N ASN A 78 13.16 17.72 5.44
CA ASN A 78 14.52 17.62 5.99
C ASN A 78 14.67 16.58 7.14
N HIS A 79 15.69 16.74 7.99
CA HIS A 79 16.00 15.90 9.18
C HIS A 79 15.01 16.10 10.34
N LYS A 80 13.79 16.54 10.06
CA LYS A 80 12.71 16.66 11.05
C LYS A 80 12.04 15.30 11.29
N ASP A 81 11.33 15.22 12.40
CA ASP A 81 10.48 14.09 12.75
C ASP A 81 9.35 13.89 11.74
N TRP A 82 8.77 12.68 11.74
CA TRP A 82 7.60 12.36 10.94
C TRP A 82 6.36 13.00 11.55
N GLU A 83 5.62 13.75 10.74
CA GLU A 83 4.37 14.39 11.11
C GLU A 83 3.20 13.67 10.43
N GLU A 84 2.14 13.35 11.19
CA GLU A 84 0.91 12.79 10.64
C GLU A 84 0.13 13.90 9.93
N ILE A 85 -0.05 13.78 8.60
CA ILE A 85 -0.76 14.80 7.80
C ILE A 85 -2.23 14.41 7.55
N THR A 86 -2.54 13.12 7.53
CA THR A 86 -3.92 12.63 7.42
C THR A 86 -4.05 11.18 7.84
N THR A 87 -5.28 10.76 8.13
CA THR A 87 -5.65 9.36 8.36
C THR A 87 -6.75 8.94 7.40
N VAL A 88 -6.56 7.82 6.72
CA VAL A 88 -7.49 7.21 5.78
C VAL A 88 -7.93 5.86 6.33
N VAL A 89 -9.23 5.71 6.60
CA VAL A 89 -9.80 4.44 7.06
C VAL A 89 -10.00 3.52 5.86
N CYS A 90 -9.57 2.26 5.99
CA CYS A 90 -9.79 1.25 4.95
C CYS A 90 -11.28 0.92 4.87
N ALA A 91 -11.81 0.80 3.65
CA ALA A 91 -13.19 0.35 3.46
C ALA A 91 -13.36 -1.09 3.99
N THR A 92 -14.56 -1.40 4.49
CA THR A 92 -14.89 -2.69 5.12
C THR A 92 -15.06 -3.83 4.12
N GLN A 93 -15.15 -3.53 2.82
CA GLN A 93 -15.34 -4.51 1.75
C GLN A 93 -14.00 -5.12 1.32
N LYS A 94 -13.58 -6.15 2.06
CA LYS A 94 -12.30 -6.87 1.88
C LYS A 94 -12.23 -7.79 0.65
N THR A 95 -13.13 -7.66 -0.33
CA THR A 95 -13.23 -8.64 -1.43
C THR A 95 -12.53 -8.21 -2.71
N ILE A 96 -12.08 -6.96 -2.81
CA ILE A 96 -11.47 -6.40 -4.03
C ILE A 96 -10.24 -5.55 -3.65
N ASP A 97 -9.20 -5.59 -4.49
CA ASP A 97 -8.07 -4.68 -4.36
C ASP A 97 -8.52 -3.24 -4.59
N MET A 98 -8.22 -2.36 -3.65
CA MET A 98 -8.66 -0.96 -3.68
C MET A 98 -7.49 -0.03 -3.85
N GLN A 99 -7.63 0.96 -4.74
CA GLN A 99 -6.66 2.03 -4.89
C GLN A 99 -7.12 3.25 -4.10
N TYR A 100 -6.23 3.76 -3.27
CA TYR A 100 -6.42 4.95 -2.46
C TYR A 100 -5.51 6.07 -2.95
N PHE A 101 -5.92 7.31 -2.71
CA PHE A 101 -5.08 8.48 -2.97
C PHE A 101 -5.31 9.57 -1.94
N HIS A 102 -4.34 10.47 -1.84
CA HIS A 102 -4.42 11.71 -1.07
C HIS A 102 -3.68 12.83 -1.79
N LEU A 103 -4.18 14.06 -1.67
CA LEU A 103 -3.53 15.27 -2.19
C LEU A 103 -3.01 16.08 -1.01
N ASP A 104 -1.68 16.20 -0.92
CA ASP A 104 -1.03 17.13 -0.01
C ASP A 104 -0.91 18.51 -0.68
N HIS A 105 -1.80 19.43 -0.29
CA HIS A 105 -1.86 20.81 -0.78
C HIS A 105 -0.86 21.77 -0.10
N ALA A 106 0.02 21.26 0.76
CA ALA A 106 1.07 22.04 1.40
C ALA A 106 2.48 21.56 0.98
N PRO A 107 2.78 21.46 -0.33
CA PRO A 107 4.09 20.99 -0.77
C PRO A 107 5.22 21.93 -0.30
N SER A 108 6.31 21.35 0.20
CA SER A 108 7.47 22.14 0.63
C SER A 108 8.34 22.57 -0.55
N ILE A 109 9.00 23.72 -0.41
CA ILE A 109 10.05 24.18 -1.34
C ILE A 109 11.28 23.26 -1.31
N HIS A 110 11.47 22.54 -0.21
CA HIS A 110 12.49 21.49 -0.04
C HIS A 110 11.89 20.11 -0.32
N PRO A 111 12.74 19.10 -0.56
CA PRO A 111 12.26 17.73 -0.76
C PRO A 111 11.42 17.28 0.43
N SER A 112 10.24 16.77 0.15
CA SER A 112 9.36 16.16 1.14
C SER A 112 9.50 14.64 1.06
N TYR A 113 9.44 13.98 2.20
CA TYR A 113 9.47 12.53 2.30
C TYR A 113 8.12 12.06 2.82
N TYR A 114 7.58 11.00 2.23
CA TYR A 114 6.29 10.43 2.62
C TYR A 114 6.43 8.95 2.89
N ARG A 115 5.63 8.45 3.83
CA ARG A 115 5.39 7.03 4.05
C ARG A 115 3.95 6.83 4.54
N LEU A 116 3.47 5.59 4.42
CA LEU A 116 2.28 5.14 5.11
C LEU A 116 2.69 4.48 6.41
N LYS A 117 2.00 4.82 7.50
CA LYS A 117 1.94 4.04 8.73
C LYS A 117 0.61 3.31 8.75
N MET A 118 0.69 1.99 8.67
CA MET A 118 -0.43 1.08 8.69
C MET A 118 -0.77 0.71 10.11
N ILE A 119 -2.05 0.66 10.46
CA ILE A 119 -2.52 0.16 11.75
C ILE A 119 -3.54 -0.94 11.50
N ASP A 120 -3.28 -2.15 12.00
CA ASP A 120 -4.19 -3.29 11.90
C ASP A 120 -5.29 -3.28 12.97
N ALA A 121 -6.16 -4.29 12.96
CA ALA A 121 -7.26 -4.40 13.93
C ALA A 121 -6.80 -4.61 15.38
N ASN A 122 -5.57 -5.09 15.58
CA ASN A 122 -4.97 -5.35 16.89
C ASN A 122 -4.10 -4.17 17.35
N GLY A 123 -4.03 -3.09 16.57
CA GLY A 123 -3.18 -1.92 16.86
C GLY A 123 -1.70 -2.14 16.53
N LYS A 124 -1.33 -3.21 15.82
CA LYS A 124 0.03 -3.41 15.33
C LYS A 124 0.28 -2.43 14.18
N ASN A 125 1.45 -1.81 14.23
CA ASN A 125 1.86 -0.83 13.23
C ASN A 125 2.92 -1.42 12.29
N ASP A 126 2.85 -1.02 11.03
CA ASP A 126 3.86 -1.31 10.00
C ASP A 126 4.00 -0.13 9.04
N TYR A 127 5.02 -0.11 8.18
CA TYR A 127 5.30 1.02 7.29
C TYR A 127 5.48 0.60 5.83
N SER A 128 5.08 1.49 4.91
CA SER A 128 5.42 1.35 3.49
C SER A 128 6.88 1.71 3.22
N ASN A 129 7.29 1.60 1.96
CA ASN A 129 8.46 2.31 1.45
C ASN A 129 8.36 3.83 1.71
N VAL A 130 9.52 4.45 1.89
CA VAL A 130 9.66 5.91 1.94
C VAL A 130 9.84 6.43 0.51
N ILE A 131 9.04 7.42 0.14
CA ILE A 131 9.19 8.11 -1.14
C ILE A 131 9.67 9.54 -0.91
N ARG A 132 10.54 10.01 -1.80
CA ARG A 132 11.04 11.38 -1.80
C ARG A 132 10.44 12.12 -2.99
N VAL A 133 9.87 13.29 -2.74
CA VAL A 133 9.24 14.12 -3.77
C VAL A 133 9.90 15.49 -3.77
N TYR A 134 10.29 15.93 -4.96
CA TYR A 134 10.69 17.31 -5.23
C TYR A 134 9.53 18.04 -5.87
N TYR A 135 9.01 19.06 -5.20
CA TYR A 135 7.97 19.91 -5.74
C TYR A 135 8.59 21.22 -6.26
N ASN A 136 8.68 21.37 -7.59
CA ASN A 136 9.18 22.59 -8.20
C ASN A 136 8.02 23.35 -8.87
N LYS A 137 7.41 24.27 -8.12
CA LYS A 137 6.33 25.14 -8.62
C LYS A 137 6.73 25.98 -9.84
N TYR A 138 8.03 26.24 -10.03
CA TYR A 138 8.54 27.05 -11.12
C TYR A 138 8.78 26.26 -12.42
N LYS A 139 8.76 24.92 -12.37
CA LYS A 139 8.84 24.09 -13.59
C LYS A 139 7.55 24.13 -14.43
N ALA A 140 6.38 24.26 -13.80
CA ALA A 140 5.10 24.29 -14.53
C ALA A 140 4.78 25.64 -15.16
N LYS A 141 5.31 26.74 -14.61
CA LYS A 141 4.94 28.10 -15.03
C LYS A 141 5.80 28.65 -16.18
N THR A 142 6.68 27.83 -16.75
CA THR A 142 7.54 28.22 -17.86
C THR A 142 7.22 27.45 -19.15
N PRO A 143 6.06 27.70 -19.81
CA PRO A 143 5.97 27.40 -21.22
C PRO A 143 6.90 28.37 -21.97
N GLY A 144 8.10 27.92 -22.35
CA GLY A 144 8.86 28.55 -23.44
C GLY A 144 9.98 29.56 -23.12
N ILE A 145 10.54 29.62 -21.90
CA ILE A 145 11.78 30.40 -21.70
C ILE A 145 12.99 29.50 -21.93
N SER A 146 13.49 29.49 -23.17
CA SER A 146 14.87 29.12 -23.47
C SER A 146 15.78 30.21 -22.90
N ILE A 147 16.39 29.96 -21.75
CA ILE A 147 17.51 30.80 -21.30
C ILE A 147 18.73 30.45 -22.16
N ALA A 148 18.92 31.20 -23.24
CA ALA A 148 20.18 31.22 -23.96
C ALA A 148 21.22 31.83 -23.00
N PHE A 149 22.12 30.99 -22.47
CA PHE A 149 23.35 31.50 -21.88
C PHE A 149 24.18 32.06 -23.02
N GLY A 150 24.20 33.39 -23.16
CA GLY A 150 25.15 34.08 -24.01
C GLY A 150 26.56 33.67 -23.59
N ALA A 151 27.34 33.15 -24.52
CA ALA A 151 28.75 32.87 -24.28
C ALA A 151 29.47 34.19 -23.93
N PRO A 152 30.41 34.18 -22.98
CA PRO A 152 31.23 35.36 -22.72
C PRO A 152 32.14 35.62 -23.93
N GLU A 153 32.28 36.90 -24.30
CA GLU A 153 33.25 37.38 -25.28
C GLU A 153 34.70 37.06 -24.87
#